data_AF-A0A7W1GU45-F1
#
_entry.id   AF-A0A7W1GU45-F1
#
_cell.length_a   1.000
_cell.length_b   1.000
_cell.length_c   1.000
_cell.angle_alpha   90.00
_cell.angle_beta   90.00
_cell.angle_gamma   90.00
#
_symmetry.space_group_name_H-M   'P 1'
#
loop_
_entity.id
_entity.type
_entity.pdbx_description
1 polymer ?
#
loop_
_entity_poly.entity_id
_entity_poly.type
_entity_poly.pdbx_seq_one_letter_code
_entity_poly.pdbx_strand_id
1 'polypeptide(L)'
;MLKKICYLMTFLFIAISNFLTAETKYEIQDIGTLQTHSSQAIAINNQGQILGWYNIDGSKEGKHYFVKDRDGIFNELPNKDNGADWEIDWRYLTDDGTAYGVFDGNPNFAVLYKSDQHNGIVKLGNLPGKKISAINNAGQVLIESICSV
;
A
#
# COMPACT_ATOMS: atom_id res chain seq x y z
N MET A 1 18.96 37.38 49.97
CA MET A 1 19.16 36.20 49.10
C MET A 1 17.88 35.75 48.40
N LEU A 2 16.72 35.82 49.06
CA LEU A 2 15.41 35.42 48.50
C LEU A 2 15.02 36.05 47.14
N LYS A 3 15.28 37.36 46.95
CA LYS A 3 14.97 38.05 45.68
C LYS A 3 15.76 37.51 44.47
N LYS A 4 17.02 37.09 44.66
CA LYS A 4 17.86 36.52 43.57
C LYS A 4 17.38 35.12 43.15
N ILE A 5 16.79 34.36 44.08
CA ILE A 5 16.20 33.05 43.82
C ILE A 5 14.89 33.19 43.02
N CYS A 6 14.07 34.20 43.32
CA CYS A 6 12.87 34.50 42.54
C CYS A 6 13.17 34.87 41.07
N TYR A 7 14.23 35.65 40.81
CA TYR A 7 14.64 35.99 39.44
C TYR A 7 15.19 34.79 38.67
N LEU A 8 15.89 33.87 39.34
CA LEU A 8 16.40 32.65 38.73
C LEU A 8 15.28 31.66 38.40
N MET A 9 14.23 31.58 39.23
CA MET A 9 13.05 30.74 38.98
C MET A 9 12.13 31.31 37.88
N THR A 10 11.99 32.63 37.75
CA THR A 10 11.24 33.24 36.63
C THR A 10 11.98 33.14 35.29
N PHE A 11 13.31 33.25 35.28
CA PHE A 11 14.10 32.98 34.06
C PHE A 11 14.04 31.51 33.63
N LEU A 12 13.98 30.57 34.58
CA LEU A 12 13.80 29.14 34.27
C LEU A 12 12.41 28.86 33.68
N PHE A 13 11.36 29.58 34.09
CA PHE A 13 10.01 29.44 33.53
C PHE A 13 9.85 30.01 32.11
N ILE A 14 10.59 31.08 31.76
CA ILE A 14 10.57 31.66 30.40
C ILE A 14 11.39 30.79 29.42
N ALA A 15 12.41 30.08 29.89
CA ALA A 15 13.16 29.13 29.07
C ALA A 15 12.37 27.83 28.75
N ILE A 16 11.30 27.55 29.51
CA ILE A 16 10.39 26.40 29.32
C ILE A 16 9.04 26.88 28.75
N SER A 17 8.92 28.10 28.22
CA SER A 17 7.78 28.46 27.37
C SER A 17 7.93 27.70 26.06
N ASN A 18 7.52 26.45 26.14
CA ASN A 18 7.49 25.42 25.14
C ASN A 18 7.29 26.02 23.75
N PHE A 19 8.25 25.76 22.88
CA PHE A 19 7.94 25.54 21.47
C PHE A 19 6.94 24.39 21.41
N LEU A 20 5.66 24.68 21.64
CA LEU A 20 4.56 23.85 21.20
C LEU A 20 4.42 24.07 19.70
N THR A 21 5.42 23.60 18.97
CA THR A 21 5.28 23.36 17.55
C THR A 21 4.25 22.24 17.46
N ALA A 22 3.11 22.49 16.81
CA ALA A 22 2.15 21.44 16.52
C ALA A 22 2.89 20.32 15.78
N GLU A 23 2.94 19.13 16.37
CA GLU A 23 3.59 17.97 15.78
C GLU A 23 2.89 17.64 14.47
N THR A 24 3.65 17.58 13.37
CA THR A 24 3.09 17.16 12.08
C THR A 24 2.67 15.70 12.20
N LYS A 25 1.37 15.45 12.29
CA LYS A 25 0.80 14.10 12.44
C LYS A 25 0.85 13.26 11.15
N TYR A 26 1.28 13.85 10.04
CA TYR A 26 1.30 13.20 8.74
C TYR A 26 2.59 13.51 7.99
N GLU A 27 3.07 12.53 7.24
CA GLU A 27 4.18 12.69 6.31
C GLU A 27 3.61 12.68 4.88
N ILE A 28 4.10 13.59 4.03
CA ILE A 28 3.78 13.56 2.60
C ILE A 28 4.96 12.90 1.90
N GLN A 29 4.68 11.77 1.25
CA GLN A 29 5.66 11.06 0.45
C GLN A 29 5.25 11.12 -1.02
N ASP A 30 6.04 11.81 -1.83
CA ASP A 30 5.96 11.71 -3.28
C ASP A 30 6.70 10.44 -3.73
N ILE A 31 6.00 9.60 -4.49
CA ILE A 31 6.58 8.36 -5.05
C ILE A 31 7.35 8.61 -6.34
N GLY A 32 7.29 9.84 -6.87
CA GLY A 32 7.88 10.24 -8.14
C GLY A 32 7.21 9.59 -9.34
N THR A 33 7.54 10.03 -10.54
CA THR A 33 7.15 9.35 -11.78
C THR A 33 8.07 8.17 -12.02
N LEU A 34 7.52 6.97 -12.08
CA LEU A 34 8.22 5.78 -12.53
C LEU A 34 8.17 5.71 -14.06
N GLN A 35 9.34 5.52 -14.67
CA GLN A 35 9.50 5.57 -16.12
C GLN A 35 8.97 6.88 -16.74
N THR A 36 8.11 6.81 -17.76
CA THR A 36 7.91 7.93 -18.70
C THR A 36 6.63 8.76 -18.48
N HIS A 37 5.61 8.25 -17.78
CA HIS A 37 4.28 8.91 -17.79
C HIS A 37 3.67 9.19 -16.42
N SER A 38 3.18 8.16 -15.74
CA SER A 38 2.40 8.33 -14.51
C SER A 38 2.56 7.14 -13.59
N SER A 39 2.62 7.44 -12.30
CA SER A 39 2.60 6.48 -11.21
C SER A 39 1.43 6.79 -10.27
N GLN A 40 0.93 5.79 -9.57
CA GLN A 40 -0.07 5.94 -8.52
C GLN A 40 0.24 4.99 -7.37
N ALA A 41 0.20 5.51 -6.14
CA ALA A 41 0.17 4.69 -4.94
C ALA A 41 -1.25 4.14 -4.73
N ILE A 42 -1.35 2.85 -4.46
CA ILE A 42 -2.60 2.13 -4.16
C ILE A 42 -2.74 1.93 -2.65
N ALA A 43 -1.67 1.50 -1.99
CA ALA A 43 -1.65 1.22 -0.57
C ALA A 43 -0.26 1.49 0.02
N ILE A 44 -0.23 1.85 1.31
CA ILE A 44 0.98 1.96 2.12
C ILE A 44 0.74 1.17 3.42
N ASN A 45 1.74 0.42 3.87
CA ASN A 45 1.66 -0.34 5.11
C ASN A 45 2.39 0.38 6.27
N ASN A 46 2.29 -0.15 7.50
CA ASN A 46 2.94 0.46 8.68
C ASN A 46 4.47 0.45 8.60
N GLN A 47 5.03 -0.30 7.65
CA GLN A 47 6.45 -0.34 7.37
C GLN A 47 6.91 0.75 6.38
N GLY A 48 5.98 1.52 5.80
CA GLY A 48 6.28 2.52 4.76
C GLY A 48 6.55 1.90 3.39
N GLN A 49 6.25 0.62 3.19
CA GLN A 49 6.27 0.01 1.86
C GLN A 49 5.02 0.43 1.11
N ILE A 50 5.16 0.62 -0.20
CA ILE A 50 4.09 1.16 -1.04
C ILE A 50 3.78 0.19 -2.16
N LEU A 51 2.53 -0.25 -2.24
CA LEU A 51 1.99 -0.88 -3.43
C LEU A 51 1.53 0.21 -4.39
N GLY A 52 1.95 0.14 -5.64
CA GLY A 52 1.55 1.10 -6.65
C GLY A 52 1.52 0.48 -8.04
N TRP A 53 1.17 1.30 -9.01
CA TRP A 53 1.32 0.98 -10.42
C TRP A 53 1.87 2.18 -11.19
N TYR A 54 2.46 1.92 -12.35
CA TYR A 54 2.81 2.93 -13.33
C TYR A 54 2.50 2.45 -14.75
N ASN A 55 2.44 3.40 -15.69
CA ASN A 55 2.23 3.10 -17.10
C ASN A 55 3.55 3.18 -17.86
N ILE A 56 3.77 2.21 -18.76
CA ILE A 56 4.85 2.25 -19.74
C ILE A 56 4.26 2.61 -21.10
N ASP A 57 4.69 3.75 -21.62
CA ASP A 57 4.22 4.23 -22.92
C ASP A 57 4.62 3.31 -24.07
N GLY A 58 3.67 3.05 -24.97
CA GLY A 58 3.86 2.13 -26.10
C GLY A 58 3.82 0.64 -25.74
N SER A 59 3.66 0.29 -24.45
CA SER A 59 3.38 -1.09 -24.06
C SER A 59 1.93 -1.46 -24.40
N LYS A 60 1.71 -2.68 -24.88
CA LYS A 60 0.36 -3.27 -25.01
C LYS A 60 -0.13 -3.90 -23.70
N GLU A 61 0.68 -3.83 -22.65
CA GLU A 61 0.60 -4.70 -21.45
C GLU A 61 -0.08 -4.03 -20.25
N GLY A 62 -0.68 -2.85 -20.42
CA GLY A 62 -1.48 -2.22 -19.37
C GLY A 62 -0.62 -1.63 -18.23
N LYS A 63 -1.13 -1.71 -17.00
CA LYS A 63 -0.47 -1.16 -15.80
C LYS A 63 0.62 -2.10 -15.31
N HIS A 64 1.78 -1.56 -14.96
CA HIS A 64 2.85 -2.31 -14.30
C HIS A 64 2.79 -2.04 -12.79
N TYR A 65 2.54 -3.08 -12.00
CA TYR A 65 2.41 -2.99 -10.55
C TYR A 65 3.73 -3.22 -9.85
N PHE A 66 3.94 -2.57 -8.71
CA PHE A 66 5.17 -2.70 -7.94
C PHE A 66 4.91 -2.63 -6.43
N VAL A 67 5.85 -3.17 -5.66
CA VAL A 67 6.05 -2.83 -4.24
C VAL A 67 7.35 -2.06 -4.09
N LYS A 68 7.25 -0.79 -3.67
CA LYS A 68 8.41 0.01 -3.30
C LYS A 68 8.78 -0.33 -1.87
N ASP A 69 10.00 -0.81 -1.68
CA ASP A 69 10.53 -1.08 -0.35
C ASP A 69 11.06 0.19 0.34
N ARG A 70 11.55 0.00 1.56
CA ARG A 70 12.08 1.07 2.42
C ARG A 70 13.37 1.69 1.87
N ASP A 71 14.16 0.91 1.15
CA ASP A 71 15.40 1.36 0.51
C ASP A 71 15.11 2.15 -0.78
N GLY A 72 13.83 2.18 -1.19
CA GLY A 72 13.36 2.90 -2.35
C GLY A 72 13.44 2.09 -3.64
N ILE A 73 13.69 0.79 -3.55
CA ILE A 73 13.73 -0.11 -4.70
C ILE A 73 12.29 -0.49 -5.06
N PHE A 74 12.01 -0.41 -6.36
CA PHE A 74 10.72 -0.80 -6.94
C PHE A 74 10.80 -2.26 -7.37
N ASN A 75 10.10 -3.12 -6.63
CA ASN A 75 10.01 -4.55 -6.94
C ASN A 75 8.77 -4.77 -7.79
N GLU A 76 8.96 -5.07 -9.07
CA GLU A 76 7.87 -5.36 -10.00
C GLU A 76 7.06 -6.57 -9.55
N LEU A 77 5.74 -6.45 -9.65
CA LEU A 77 4.80 -7.54 -9.46
C LEU A 77 4.40 -8.11 -10.83
N PRO A 78 4.20 -9.43 -10.92
CA PRO A 78 3.72 -10.03 -12.16
C PRO A 78 2.32 -9.53 -12.48
N ASN A 79 2.12 -9.09 -13.72
CA ASN A 79 0.83 -8.54 -14.15
C ASN A 79 -0.22 -9.64 -14.41
N LYS A 80 0.19 -10.90 -14.62
CA LYS A 80 -0.73 -12.02 -14.89
C LYS A 80 -0.15 -13.35 -14.44
N ASP A 81 -1.03 -14.32 -14.20
CA ASP A 81 -0.63 -15.71 -13.93
C ASP A 81 -0.11 -16.38 -15.22
N ASN A 82 0.73 -17.41 -15.06
CA ASN A 82 1.32 -18.11 -16.19
C ASN A 82 0.23 -18.77 -17.04
N GLY A 83 0.12 -18.35 -18.30
CA GLY A 83 -0.92 -18.82 -19.23
C GLY A 83 -2.28 -18.13 -19.08
N ALA A 84 -2.37 -17.07 -18.27
CA ALA A 84 -3.55 -16.22 -18.24
C ALA A 84 -3.54 -15.18 -19.38
N ASP A 85 -4.70 -14.96 -19.96
CA ASP A 85 -4.96 -13.87 -20.93
C ASP A 85 -5.53 -12.61 -20.25
N TRP A 86 -5.58 -12.61 -18.92
CA TRP A 86 -6.11 -11.53 -18.11
C TRP A 86 -5.08 -11.08 -17.07
N GLU A 87 -5.21 -9.83 -16.63
CA GLU A 87 -4.30 -9.19 -15.69
C GLU A 87 -4.82 -9.27 -14.24
N ILE A 88 -3.90 -9.27 -13.28
CA ILE A 88 -4.18 -9.22 -11.84
C ILE A 88 -4.23 -7.75 -11.42
N ASP A 89 -5.34 -7.36 -10.81
CA ASP A 89 -5.47 -6.05 -10.18
C ASP A 89 -4.96 -6.12 -8.74
N TRP A 90 -3.72 -5.70 -8.51
CA TRP A 90 -3.12 -5.67 -7.17
C TRP A 90 -3.71 -4.53 -6.35
N ARG A 91 -4.31 -4.85 -5.20
CA ARG A 91 -5.12 -3.88 -4.43
C ARG A 91 -4.74 -3.73 -2.97
N TYR A 92 -4.14 -4.76 -2.37
CA TYR A 92 -3.91 -4.80 -0.93
C TYR A 92 -2.45 -5.08 -0.62
N LEU A 93 -1.93 -4.44 0.42
CA LEU A 93 -0.58 -4.64 0.94
C LEU A 93 -0.67 -4.86 2.44
N THR A 94 -0.14 -5.97 2.92
CA THR A 94 -0.06 -6.26 4.35
C THR A 94 1.24 -5.73 4.96
N ASP A 95 1.27 -5.60 6.28
CA ASP A 95 2.42 -5.10 7.02
C ASP A 95 3.68 -5.95 6.86
N ASP A 96 3.59 -7.21 6.45
CA ASP A 96 4.75 -8.06 6.12
C ASP A 96 5.31 -7.81 4.71
N GLY A 97 4.71 -6.90 3.94
CA GLY A 97 5.10 -6.60 2.57
C GLY A 97 4.49 -7.56 1.53
N THR A 98 3.59 -8.45 1.92
CA THR A 98 2.84 -9.28 0.97
C THR A 98 1.80 -8.45 0.22
N ALA A 99 1.84 -8.47 -1.11
CA ALA A 99 0.78 -7.91 -1.94
C ALA A 99 -0.29 -8.96 -2.24
N TYR A 100 -1.55 -8.52 -2.29
CA TYR A 100 -2.68 -9.31 -2.73
C TYR A 100 -3.41 -8.61 -3.86
N GLY A 101 -3.76 -9.39 -4.86
CA GLY A 101 -4.45 -8.93 -6.05
C GLY A 101 -5.69 -9.76 -6.35
N VAL A 102 -6.57 -9.19 -7.14
CA VAL A 102 -7.84 -9.81 -7.49
C VAL A 102 -8.01 -9.79 -9.00
N PHE A 103 -8.74 -10.78 -9.50
CA PHE A 103 -9.25 -10.76 -10.85
C PHE A 103 -10.75 -11.05 -10.81
N ASP A 104 -11.55 -10.13 -11.34
CA ASP A 104 -13.00 -10.30 -11.49
C ASP A 104 -13.28 -10.74 -12.93
N GLY A 105 -13.27 -12.06 -13.17
CA GLY A 105 -13.54 -12.63 -14.49
C GLY A 105 -15.02 -12.64 -14.85
N ASN A 106 -15.34 -12.73 -16.15
CA ASN A 106 -16.71 -12.88 -16.66
C ASN A 106 -17.07 -14.38 -16.80
N PRO A 107 -18.19 -14.89 -16.23
CA PRO A 107 -19.17 -14.21 -15.40
C PRO A 107 -18.88 -14.36 -13.90
N ASN A 108 -18.51 -13.25 -13.24
CA ASN A 108 -18.51 -13.02 -11.79
C ASN A 108 -17.77 -14.03 -10.90
N PHE A 109 -16.54 -14.39 -11.27
CA PHE A 109 -15.66 -15.19 -10.42
C PHE A 109 -14.48 -14.34 -9.96
N ALA A 110 -14.53 -13.89 -8.71
CA ALA A 110 -13.38 -13.27 -8.08
C ALA A 110 -12.33 -14.34 -7.78
N VAL A 111 -11.09 -14.09 -8.18
CA VAL A 111 -9.95 -14.94 -7.84
C VAL A 111 -8.96 -14.12 -7.02
N LEU A 112 -8.52 -14.67 -5.89
CA LEU A 112 -7.52 -14.05 -5.04
C LEU A 112 -6.12 -14.59 -5.38
N TYR A 113 -5.18 -13.67 -5.52
CA TYR A 113 -3.77 -13.93 -5.77
C TYR A 113 -2.91 -13.28 -4.68
N LYS A 114 -1.81 -13.94 -4.35
CA LYS A 114 -0.78 -13.47 -3.43
C LYS A 114 0.57 -13.46 -4.13
N SER A 115 1.38 -12.43 -3.91
CA SER A 115 2.77 -12.41 -4.35
C SER A 115 3.63 -13.35 -3.51
N ASP A 116 4.41 -14.22 -4.13
CA ASP A 116 5.54 -14.91 -3.51
C ASP A 116 6.84 -14.16 -3.87
N GLN A 117 7.64 -13.81 -2.86
CA GLN A 117 8.92 -13.13 -3.07
C GLN A 117 9.95 -14.00 -3.83
N HIS A 118 9.65 -15.29 -4.05
CA HIS A 118 10.46 -16.25 -4.82
C HIS A 118 9.86 -16.62 -6.19
N ASN A 119 9.46 -15.62 -6.98
CA ASN A 119 9.13 -15.71 -8.42
C ASN A 119 7.73 -16.24 -8.80
N GLY A 120 6.68 -15.99 -8.01
CA GLY A 120 5.38 -16.54 -8.37
C GLY A 120 4.16 -15.83 -7.84
N ILE A 121 3.06 -16.08 -8.52
CA ILE A 121 1.72 -15.80 -8.06
C ILE A 121 1.19 -17.06 -7.38
N VAL A 122 0.73 -16.92 -6.14
CA VAL A 122 0.00 -17.99 -5.45
C VAL A 122 -1.49 -17.70 -5.56
N LYS A 123 -2.22 -18.57 -6.27
CA LYS A 123 -3.68 -18.54 -6.32
C LYS A 123 -4.27 -19.09 -5.02
N LEU A 124 -5.03 -18.26 -4.31
CA LEU A 124 -5.58 -18.60 -2.99
C LEU A 124 -7.01 -19.16 -3.04
N GLY A 125 -7.76 -18.91 -4.11
CA GLY A 125 -9.09 -19.51 -4.26
C GLY A 125 -9.96 -18.87 -5.33
N ASN A 126 -10.95 -19.63 -5.80
CA ASN A 126 -12.01 -19.16 -6.69
C ASN A 126 -13.27 -18.86 -5.84
N LEU A 127 -13.84 -17.66 -5.97
CA LEU A 127 -14.94 -17.17 -5.14
C LEU A 127 -16.17 -16.85 -6.01
N PRO A 128 -17.00 -17.86 -6.32
CA PRO A 128 -18.06 -17.69 -7.29
C PRO A 128 -19.24 -16.84 -6.77
N GLY A 129 -19.63 -15.82 -7.54
CA GLY A 129 -20.69 -14.88 -7.16
C GLY A 129 -20.33 -14.00 -5.95
N LYS A 130 -19.04 -13.91 -5.63
CA LYS A 130 -18.53 -13.08 -4.54
C LYS A 130 -17.56 -12.04 -5.10
N LYS A 131 -17.43 -10.93 -4.39
CA LYS A 131 -16.35 -9.95 -4.59
C LYS A 131 -15.53 -9.85 -3.33
N ILE A 132 -14.25 -9.55 -3.48
CA ILE A 132 -13.36 -9.29 -2.34
C ILE A 132 -13.49 -7.82 -1.99
N SER A 133 -13.78 -7.54 -0.72
CA SER A 133 -13.96 -6.17 -0.24
C SER A 133 -12.76 -5.68 0.55
N ALA A 134 -12.14 -6.53 1.36
CA ALA A 134 -11.00 -6.16 2.19
C ALA A 134 -10.12 -7.36 2.54
N ILE A 135 -8.87 -7.07 2.87
CA ILE A 135 -7.89 -8.01 3.42
C ILE A 135 -7.17 -7.32 4.58
N ASN A 136 -6.85 -8.05 5.65
CA ASN A 136 -6.06 -7.52 6.76
C ASN A 136 -4.68 -8.21 6.89
N ASN A 137 -3.87 -7.72 7.84
CA ASN A 137 -2.52 -8.24 8.10
C ASN A 137 -2.47 -9.71 8.57
N ALA A 138 -3.60 -10.27 9.01
CA ALA A 138 -3.70 -11.68 9.34
C ALA A 138 -4.01 -12.55 8.10
N GLY A 139 -4.09 -11.97 6.90
CA GLY A 139 -4.48 -12.64 5.67
C GLY A 139 -5.96 -13.01 5.63
N GLN A 140 -6.79 -12.43 6.51
CA GLN A 140 -8.23 -12.66 6.51
C GLN A 140 -8.87 -11.83 5.40
N VAL A 141 -9.74 -12.47 4.62
CA VAL A 141 -10.39 -11.88 3.45
C VAL A 141 -11.87 -11.71 3.74
N LEU A 142 -12.36 -10.48 3.60
CA LEU A 142 -13.80 -10.20 3.62
C LEU A 142 -14.35 -10.24 2.20
N ILE A 143 -15.52 -10.85 2.06
CA ILE A 143 -16.20 -11.02 0.79
C ILE A 143 -17.61 -10.41 0.83
N GLU A 144 -17.96 -9.73 -0.25
CA GLU A 144 -19.34 -9.34 -0.55
C GLU A 144 -20.02 -10.48 -1.32
N SER A 145 -21.24 -10.81 -0.93
CA SER A 145 -22.07 -11.77 -1.66
C SER A 145 -23.00 -11.04 -2.62
N ILE A 146 -22.90 -11.35 -3.91
CA ILE A 146 -23.82 -10.79 -4.90
C ILE A 146 -24.93 -11.82 -5.12
N CYS A 147 -26.14 -11.49 -4.69
CA CYS A 147 -27.31 -12.24 -5.11
C CYS A 147 -27.56 -11.96 -6.60
N SER A 148 -27.58 -13.00 -7.41
CA SER A 148 -28.19 -12.96 -8.73
C SER A 148 -29.69 -12.76 -8.52
N VAL A 149 -30.22 -11.61 -8.94
CA VAL A 149 -31.67 -11.39 -9.05
C VAL A 149 -32.22 -12.15 -10.25
#